data_AF-A0A2G6CJV6-F1
#
_entry.id   AF-A0A2G6CJV6-F1
#
_cell.length_a   1.000
_cell.length_b   1.000
_cell.length_c   1.000
_cell.angle_alpha   90.00
_cell.angle_beta   90.00
_cell.angle_gamma   90.00
#
_symmetry.space_group_name_H-M   'P 1'
#
loop_
_entity.id
_entity.type
_entity.pdbx_description
1 polymer ?
#
loop_
_entity_poly.entity_id
_entity_poly.type
_entity_poly.pdbx_seq_one_letter_code
_entity_poly.pdbx_strand_id
1 'polypeptide(L)'
;MPTLELPALYADTVASIVAVFRPLLANRDPGPGEIGVVLESAIALEIIDPGIDGIDRAGTRVWVDGELAFDGSSVPELQPGFDGPRAGVTETLDTLRIVIDPATAFLSEALVAVRVVSQANGGVHVLDQSYTFRAEDRTAPRVVSAQAISQREVQIGFDEEIEVTGATGFSFEAMSLPAVPISPVGALATGTTVTLIIDTEMSPDVPYRVVVSGVADVFGNAVLAPDNTTTFLGDLWRFIACLQEAFDLLLAEVDRYPDIFDLERAPGSFLDLILRDLGNPFPFELDELAKRRLASVLVEMYRQKGTAIGIENAIRFFLGIDITAITAFTGTTLVLGEAELGVDWELGPSDLFARYAFDVEVDVPLSDTERRQIRAIVDYLKPAHTHFVDLIEPGIPPTFDHWELGVSELGVETELH
;
A
#
# COMPACT_ATOMS: atom_id res chain seq x y z
N MET A 1 28.57 -12.31 -57.77
CA MET A 1 27.46 -12.14 -58.72
C MET A 1 26.18 -12.23 -57.91
N PRO A 2 25.28 -11.23 -57.96
CA PRO A 2 24.00 -11.37 -57.27
C PRO A 2 23.17 -12.41 -58.03
N THR A 3 22.78 -13.47 -57.34
CA THR A 3 21.86 -14.49 -57.83
C THR A 3 20.48 -13.85 -57.96
N LEU A 4 20.07 -13.59 -59.20
CA LEU A 4 18.71 -13.21 -59.53
C LEU A 4 17.82 -14.44 -59.26
N GLU A 5 17.14 -14.47 -58.12
CA GLU A 5 16.05 -15.40 -57.84
C GLU A 5 14.96 -15.17 -58.91
N LEU A 6 14.76 -16.16 -59.77
CA LEU A 6 13.66 -16.17 -60.74
C LEU A 6 12.37 -16.46 -59.97
N PRO A 7 11.22 -15.86 -60.35
CA PRO A 7 9.94 -16.18 -59.73
C PRO A 7 9.67 -17.68 -59.86
N ALA A 8 9.61 -18.37 -58.72
CA ALA A 8 9.37 -19.80 -58.63
C ALA A 8 7.93 -20.04 -58.13
N LEU A 9 7.22 -20.96 -58.78
CA LEU A 9 5.92 -21.44 -58.34
C LEU A 9 6.13 -22.50 -57.26
N TYR A 10 5.80 -22.18 -56.01
CA TYR A 10 5.79 -23.13 -54.91
C TYR A 10 4.36 -23.67 -54.73
N ALA A 11 4.14 -24.92 -55.14
CA ALA A 11 2.91 -25.63 -54.80
C ALA A 11 3.08 -26.26 -53.41
N ASP A 12 2.56 -25.58 -52.38
CA ASP A 12 2.70 -26.01 -50.98
C ASP A 12 1.86 -27.27 -50.67
N THR A 13 0.68 -27.41 -51.30
CA THR A 13 -0.15 -28.60 -51.14
C THR A 13 -0.92 -28.91 -52.42
N VAL A 14 -0.83 -30.16 -52.90
CA VAL A 14 -1.68 -30.69 -53.97
C VAL A 14 -2.48 -31.84 -53.39
N ALA A 15 -3.78 -31.62 -53.15
CA ALA A 15 -4.69 -32.63 -52.63
C ALA A 15 -5.73 -33.02 -53.69
N SER A 16 -5.81 -34.31 -54.01
CA SER A 16 -6.92 -34.87 -54.78
C SER A 16 -8.00 -35.30 -53.81
N ILE A 17 -9.10 -34.53 -53.74
CA ILE A 17 -10.23 -34.82 -52.87
C ILE A 17 -11.33 -35.43 -53.74
N VAL A 18 -11.72 -36.68 -53.46
CA VAL A 18 -13.01 -37.21 -53.93
C VAL A 18 -14.08 -36.53 -53.08
N ALA A 19 -14.55 -35.39 -53.56
CA ALA A 19 -15.52 -34.59 -52.84
C ALA A 19 -16.89 -35.28 -52.81
N VAL A 20 -17.34 -35.63 -51.60
CA VAL A 20 -18.70 -36.15 -51.38
C VAL A 20 -19.73 -35.01 -51.37
N PHE A 21 -19.27 -33.77 -51.18
CA PHE A 21 -20.08 -32.56 -51.11
C PHE A 21 -19.98 -31.78 -52.42
N ARG A 22 -21.12 -31.29 -52.90
CA ARG A 22 -21.24 -30.42 -54.07
C ARG A 22 -22.34 -29.39 -53.79
N PRO A 23 -22.20 -28.14 -54.24
CA PRO A 23 -20.99 -27.53 -54.82
C PRO A 23 -19.82 -27.42 -53.82
N LEU A 24 -18.62 -27.18 -54.33
CA LEU A 24 -17.38 -26.98 -53.57
C LEU A 24 -16.89 -25.54 -53.69
N LEU A 25 -16.35 -24.99 -52.61
CA LEU A 25 -15.60 -23.73 -52.63
C LEU A 25 -14.09 -24.02 -52.67
N ALA A 26 -13.42 -23.61 -53.75
CA ALA A 26 -12.01 -23.87 -54.00
C ALA A 26 -11.29 -22.62 -54.52
N ASN A 27 -9.96 -22.71 -54.68
CA ASN A 27 -9.11 -21.67 -55.26
C ASN A 27 -9.36 -20.26 -54.68
N ARG A 28 -9.49 -20.21 -53.35
CA ARG A 28 -9.67 -18.97 -52.58
C ARG A 28 -8.33 -18.26 -52.49
N ASP A 29 -8.31 -17.02 -52.95
CA ASP A 29 -7.18 -16.10 -52.87
C ASP A 29 -7.76 -14.71 -52.54
N PRO A 30 -7.65 -14.22 -51.29
CA PRO A 30 -6.89 -14.81 -50.19
C PRO A 30 -7.47 -16.11 -49.65
N GLY A 31 -6.61 -16.96 -49.11
CA GLY A 31 -6.93 -18.26 -48.55
C GLY A 31 -7.52 -18.20 -47.13
N PRO A 32 -8.17 -19.29 -46.65
CA PRO A 32 -8.67 -19.37 -45.29
C PRO A 32 -7.55 -19.29 -44.25
N GLY A 33 -7.67 -18.33 -43.33
CA GLY A 33 -6.69 -18.10 -42.26
C GLY A 33 -5.39 -17.45 -42.72
N GLU A 34 -5.32 -16.98 -43.97
CA GLU A 34 -4.15 -16.25 -44.47
C GLU A 34 -3.94 -14.94 -43.69
N ILE A 35 -2.69 -14.61 -43.42
CA ILE A 35 -2.27 -13.42 -42.66
C ILE A 35 -1.29 -12.64 -43.55
N GLY A 36 -1.34 -11.30 -43.50
CA GLY A 36 -0.43 -10.47 -44.29
C GLY A 36 -0.94 -10.19 -45.70
N VAL A 37 -2.25 -10.31 -45.92
CA VAL A 37 -2.86 -10.05 -47.22
C VAL A 37 -2.73 -8.56 -47.58
N VAL A 38 -2.21 -8.27 -48.77
CA VAL A 38 -2.05 -6.89 -49.24
C VAL A 38 -3.37 -6.13 -49.18
N LEU A 39 -3.36 -4.87 -48.70
CA LEU A 39 -4.60 -4.10 -48.46
C LEU A 39 -5.45 -3.90 -49.73
N GLU A 40 -4.80 -3.85 -50.90
CA GLU A 40 -5.42 -3.71 -52.21
C GLU A 40 -5.58 -5.06 -52.91
N SER A 41 -5.65 -6.19 -52.21
CA SER A 41 -5.88 -7.49 -52.84
C SER A 41 -7.33 -7.64 -53.31
N ALA A 42 -7.51 -8.21 -54.51
CA ALA A 42 -8.81 -8.71 -54.94
C ALA A 42 -9.11 -10.04 -54.23
N ILE A 43 -10.38 -10.40 -54.09
CA ILE A 43 -10.83 -11.68 -53.55
C ILE A 43 -11.29 -12.56 -54.72
N ALA A 44 -10.51 -13.57 -55.08
CA ALA A 44 -10.85 -14.58 -56.05
C ALA A 44 -11.30 -15.87 -55.38
N LEU A 45 -12.36 -16.47 -55.90
CA LEU A 45 -12.85 -17.77 -55.47
C LEU A 45 -13.50 -18.53 -56.62
N GLU A 46 -13.52 -19.85 -56.51
CA GLU A 46 -14.17 -20.74 -57.48
C GLU A 46 -15.17 -21.64 -56.79
N ILE A 47 -16.37 -21.69 -57.36
CA ILE A 47 -17.42 -22.62 -56.97
C ILE A 47 -17.45 -23.71 -58.03
N ILE A 48 -17.16 -24.94 -57.62
CA ILE A 48 -17.01 -26.08 -58.54
C ILE A 48 -18.10 -27.10 -58.22
N ASP A 49 -18.84 -27.51 -59.25
CA ASP A 49 -19.73 -28.65 -59.19
C ASP A 49 -19.09 -29.88 -59.86
N PRO A 50 -18.60 -30.87 -59.09
CA PRO A 50 -17.98 -32.08 -59.66
C PRO A 50 -18.97 -33.04 -60.36
N GLY A 51 -20.27 -32.78 -60.35
CA GLY A 51 -21.25 -33.60 -61.08
C GLY A 51 -21.72 -32.97 -62.39
N ILE A 52 -22.94 -33.32 -62.83
CA ILE A 52 -23.46 -32.94 -64.17
C ILE A 52 -24.44 -31.76 -64.13
N ASP A 53 -24.77 -31.24 -62.96
CA ASP A 53 -25.84 -30.26 -62.79
C ASP A 53 -25.34 -28.84 -63.13
N GLY A 54 -24.08 -28.54 -62.81
CA GLY A 54 -23.51 -27.21 -62.94
C GLY A 54 -23.95 -26.28 -61.82
N ILE A 55 -23.43 -25.05 -61.82
CA ILE A 55 -23.72 -24.05 -60.77
C ILE A 55 -24.93 -23.20 -61.15
N ASP A 56 -25.84 -22.96 -60.21
CA ASP A 56 -26.88 -21.96 -60.34
C ASP A 56 -26.29 -20.58 -60.03
N ARG A 57 -25.87 -19.89 -61.10
CA ARG A 57 -25.33 -18.53 -61.02
C ARG A 57 -26.33 -17.55 -60.40
N ALA A 58 -27.60 -17.60 -60.81
CA ALA A 58 -28.62 -16.69 -60.29
C ALA A 58 -28.93 -16.90 -58.80
N GLY A 59 -28.76 -18.14 -58.32
CA GLY A 59 -28.86 -18.49 -56.90
C GLY A 59 -27.62 -18.17 -56.06
N THR A 60 -26.52 -17.70 -56.67
CA THR A 60 -25.24 -17.49 -55.98
C THR A 60 -25.10 -16.07 -55.44
N ARG A 61 -24.67 -15.98 -54.18
CA ARG A 61 -24.40 -14.73 -53.47
C ARG A 61 -23.10 -14.81 -52.68
N VAL A 62 -22.32 -13.73 -52.70
CA VAL A 62 -21.10 -13.60 -51.90
C VAL A 62 -21.19 -12.34 -51.06
N TRP A 63 -20.85 -12.46 -49.78
CA TRP A 63 -20.73 -11.34 -48.86
C TRP A 63 -19.30 -11.18 -48.40
N VAL A 64 -18.85 -9.92 -48.27
CA VAL A 64 -17.58 -9.53 -47.69
C VAL A 64 -17.90 -8.62 -46.50
N ASP A 65 -17.47 -9.01 -45.30
CA ASP A 65 -17.79 -8.35 -44.03
C ASP A 65 -19.30 -8.12 -43.79
N GLY A 66 -20.11 -9.05 -44.30
CA GLY A 66 -21.57 -9.00 -44.21
C GLY A 66 -22.24 -8.09 -45.24
N GLU A 67 -21.47 -7.33 -46.02
CA GLU A 67 -21.97 -6.57 -47.17
C GLU A 67 -22.07 -7.46 -48.40
N LEU A 68 -23.15 -7.33 -49.17
CA LEU A 68 -23.35 -8.12 -50.38
C LEU A 68 -22.40 -7.62 -51.46
N ALA A 69 -21.45 -8.46 -51.88
CA ALA A 69 -20.44 -8.13 -52.88
C ALA A 69 -20.78 -8.69 -54.27
N PHE A 70 -21.45 -9.83 -54.33
CA PHE A 70 -21.93 -10.46 -55.56
C PHE A 70 -23.34 -11.00 -55.39
N ASP A 71 -24.22 -10.73 -56.35
CA ASP A 71 -25.55 -11.31 -56.49
C ASP A 71 -25.76 -11.71 -57.96
N GLY A 72 -25.71 -13.00 -58.25
CA GLY A 72 -25.87 -13.48 -59.62
C GLY A 72 -27.27 -13.31 -60.19
N SER A 73 -28.26 -12.88 -59.40
CA SER A 73 -29.59 -12.52 -59.88
C SER A 73 -29.73 -11.05 -60.31
N SER A 74 -28.74 -10.21 -60.01
CA SER A 74 -28.76 -8.78 -60.32
C SER A 74 -27.98 -8.43 -61.59
N VAL A 75 -28.27 -7.26 -62.17
CA VAL A 75 -27.50 -6.68 -63.27
C VAL A 75 -27.18 -5.23 -62.91
N PRO A 76 -25.90 -4.85 -62.67
CA PRO A 76 -24.72 -5.72 -62.62
C PRO A 76 -24.74 -6.73 -61.47
N GLU A 77 -24.03 -7.86 -61.62
CA GLU A 77 -23.97 -8.92 -60.59
C GLU A 77 -23.03 -8.55 -59.43
N LEU A 78 -21.90 -7.92 -59.75
CA LEU A 78 -20.99 -7.34 -58.76
C LEU A 78 -21.59 -6.04 -58.24
N GLN A 79 -21.65 -5.91 -56.92
CA GLN A 79 -22.25 -4.75 -56.28
C GLN A 79 -21.29 -3.55 -56.28
N PRO A 80 -21.82 -2.31 -56.29
CA PRO A 80 -20.99 -1.12 -56.21
C PRO A 80 -20.05 -1.15 -55.00
N GLY A 81 -18.78 -0.86 -55.21
CA GLY A 81 -17.75 -0.94 -54.16
C GLY A 81 -16.96 -2.25 -54.15
N PHE A 82 -17.41 -3.24 -54.92
CA PHE A 82 -16.76 -4.54 -55.13
C PHE A 82 -16.47 -4.83 -56.62
N ASP A 83 -16.74 -3.85 -57.47
CA ASP A 83 -16.70 -3.86 -58.93
C ASP A 83 -15.45 -3.14 -59.51
N GLY A 84 -14.33 -3.21 -58.79
CA GLY A 84 -13.05 -2.65 -59.23
C GLY A 84 -12.52 -3.23 -60.56
N PRO A 85 -11.43 -2.67 -61.11
CA PRO A 85 -10.91 -3.01 -62.44
C PRO A 85 -10.48 -4.48 -62.63
N ARG A 86 -10.18 -5.20 -61.55
CA ARG A 86 -9.85 -6.63 -61.58
C ARG A 86 -11.07 -7.53 -61.36
N ALA A 87 -12.22 -6.96 -61.03
CA ALA A 87 -13.43 -7.73 -60.78
C ALA A 87 -13.89 -8.42 -62.06
N GLY A 88 -14.40 -9.63 -61.93
CA GLY A 88 -14.77 -10.42 -63.08
C GLY A 88 -15.46 -11.72 -62.70
N VAL A 89 -16.41 -12.12 -63.52
CA VAL A 89 -17.17 -13.36 -63.34
C VAL A 89 -17.01 -14.18 -64.60
N THR A 90 -16.53 -15.42 -64.45
CA THR A 90 -16.36 -16.36 -65.56
C THR A 90 -17.05 -17.66 -65.20
N GLU A 91 -17.85 -18.17 -66.12
CA GLU A 91 -18.63 -19.38 -65.92
C GLU A 91 -18.28 -20.39 -67.01
N THR A 92 -18.14 -21.65 -66.60
CA THR A 92 -17.94 -22.82 -67.45
C THR A 92 -19.05 -23.82 -67.15
N LEU A 93 -18.97 -25.05 -67.69
CA LEU A 93 -20.01 -26.05 -67.47
C LEU A 93 -20.12 -26.49 -66.00
N ASP A 94 -19.02 -26.53 -65.28
CA ASP A 94 -18.91 -27.05 -63.91
C ASP A 94 -18.41 -26.01 -62.90
N THR A 95 -17.83 -24.90 -63.37
CA THR A 95 -17.15 -23.93 -62.50
C THR A 95 -17.68 -22.52 -62.69
N LEU A 96 -17.99 -21.85 -61.58
CA LEU A 96 -18.25 -20.41 -61.49
C LEU A 96 -17.09 -19.74 -60.75
N ARG A 97 -16.28 -18.97 -61.49
CA ARG A 97 -15.18 -18.17 -60.93
C ARG A 97 -15.66 -16.74 -60.70
N ILE A 98 -15.48 -16.27 -59.47
CA ILE A 98 -15.86 -14.92 -59.05
C ILE A 98 -14.59 -14.23 -58.54
N VAL A 99 -14.26 -13.09 -59.14
CA VAL A 99 -13.25 -12.17 -58.66
C VAL A 99 -13.95 -10.90 -58.22
N ILE A 100 -13.88 -10.62 -56.93
CA ILE A 100 -14.37 -9.41 -56.28
C ILE A 100 -13.18 -8.48 -56.13
N ASP A 101 -13.31 -7.23 -56.56
CA ASP A 101 -12.26 -6.23 -56.43
C ASP A 101 -12.77 -5.05 -55.60
N PRO A 102 -12.50 -5.02 -54.29
CA PRO A 102 -12.92 -3.93 -53.42
C PRO A 102 -12.40 -2.58 -53.93
N ALA A 103 -13.30 -1.61 -54.08
CA ALA A 103 -12.96 -0.25 -54.52
C ALA A 103 -12.22 0.53 -53.43
N THR A 104 -12.33 0.10 -52.17
CA THR A 104 -11.61 0.63 -51.01
C THR A 104 -10.68 -0.45 -50.47
N ALA A 105 -9.42 -0.10 -50.23
CA ALA A 105 -8.45 -0.99 -49.61
C ALA A 105 -8.93 -1.45 -48.22
N PHE A 106 -8.55 -2.66 -47.82
CA PHE A 106 -8.79 -3.16 -46.48
C PHE A 106 -8.10 -2.28 -45.44
N LEU A 107 -8.68 -2.19 -44.24
CA LEU A 107 -8.01 -1.54 -43.12
C LEU A 107 -6.83 -2.42 -42.68
N SER A 108 -5.77 -1.78 -42.17
CA SER A 108 -4.63 -2.47 -41.57
C SER A 108 -5.10 -3.47 -40.51
N GLU A 109 -4.53 -4.67 -40.52
CA GLU A 109 -4.89 -5.79 -39.63
C GLU A 109 -6.38 -6.22 -39.63
N ALA A 110 -7.19 -5.74 -40.58
CA ALA A 110 -8.60 -6.11 -40.65
C ALA A 110 -8.77 -7.62 -40.79
N LEU A 111 -9.63 -8.20 -39.95
CA LEU A 111 -10.11 -9.56 -40.13
C LEU A 111 -11.31 -9.54 -41.08
N VAL A 112 -11.07 -9.85 -42.34
CA VAL A 112 -12.10 -9.83 -43.39
C VAL A 112 -12.80 -11.17 -43.44
N ALA A 113 -14.14 -11.16 -43.40
CA ALA A 113 -14.98 -12.35 -43.48
C ALA A 113 -15.65 -12.47 -44.86
N VAL A 114 -15.43 -13.59 -45.53
CA VAL A 114 -16.07 -13.91 -46.82
C VAL A 114 -17.07 -15.03 -46.60
N ARG A 115 -18.33 -14.82 -46.98
CA ARG A 115 -19.38 -15.84 -46.98
C ARG A 115 -19.86 -16.08 -48.40
N VAL A 116 -19.93 -17.34 -48.80
CA VAL A 116 -20.40 -17.78 -50.11
C VAL A 116 -21.62 -18.66 -49.91
N VAL A 117 -22.74 -18.26 -50.49
CA VAL A 117 -23.95 -19.08 -50.59
C VAL A 117 -24.21 -19.38 -52.06
N SER A 118 -24.35 -20.64 -52.41
CA SER A 118 -24.58 -21.09 -53.78
C SER A 118 -25.34 -22.41 -53.79
N GLN A 119 -25.78 -22.84 -54.97
CA GLN A 119 -26.40 -24.14 -55.18
C GLN A 119 -26.08 -24.68 -56.58
N ALA A 120 -26.17 -25.99 -56.76
CA ALA A 120 -26.16 -26.57 -58.10
C ALA A 120 -27.51 -26.33 -58.79
N ASN A 121 -27.53 -26.40 -60.12
CA ASN A 121 -28.79 -26.28 -60.87
C ASN A 121 -29.82 -27.32 -60.39
N GLY A 122 -31.07 -26.88 -60.24
CA GLY A 122 -32.15 -27.70 -59.65
C GLY A 122 -32.21 -27.67 -58.11
N GLY A 123 -31.27 -27.01 -57.42
CA GLY A 123 -31.38 -26.65 -56.00
C GLY A 123 -31.28 -27.80 -55.00
N VAL A 124 -30.92 -29.02 -55.45
CA VAL A 124 -30.79 -30.21 -54.60
C VAL A 124 -29.52 -30.14 -53.73
N HIS A 125 -28.49 -29.49 -54.26
CA HIS A 125 -27.16 -29.44 -53.69
C HIS A 125 -26.83 -27.98 -53.36
N VAL A 126 -26.54 -27.68 -52.09
CA VAL A 126 -26.35 -26.32 -51.58
C VAL A 126 -24.98 -26.15 -50.95
N LEU A 127 -24.46 -24.93 -51.01
CA LEU A 127 -23.21 -24.48 -50.41
C LEU A 127 -23.51 -23.25 -49.55
N ASP A 128 -23.11 -23.28 -48.29
CA ASP A 128 -23.05 -22.11 -47.41
C ASP A 128 -21.77 -22.24 -46.59
N GLN A 129 -20.74 -21.50 -46.99
CA GLN A 129 -19.44 -21.54 -46.34
C GLN A 129 -18.94 -20.13 -46.07
N SER A 130 -18.29 -19.96 -44.94
CA SER A 130 -17.58 -18.74 -44.59
C SER A 130 -16.12 -19.05 -44.27
N TYR A 131 -15.24 -18.13 -44.64
CA TYR A 131 -13.84 -18.13 -44.24
C TYR A 131 -13.37 -16.71 -43.95
N THR A 132 -12.22 -16.58 -43.29
CA THR A 132 -11.64 -15.30 -42.92
C THR A 132 -10.18 -15.23 -43.32
N PHE A 133 -9.68 -14.03 -43.58
CA PHE A 133 -8.25 -13.74 -43.72
C PHE A 133 -7.92 -12.42 -43.00
N ARG A 134 -6.64 -12.17 -42.73
CA ARG A 134 -6.15 -10.96 -42.05
C ARG A 134 -5.29 -10.14 -43.00
N ALA A 135 -5.65 -8.86 -43.15
CA ALA A 135 -4.90 -7.90 -43.93
C ALA A 135 -3.51 -7.62 -43.32
N GLU A 136 -2.55 -7.18 -44.15
CA GLU A 136 -1.21 -6.78 -43.71
C GLU A 136 -1.26 -5.65 -42.66
N ASP A 137 -0.27 -5.65 -41.78
CA ASP A 137 -0.09 -4.58 -40.81
C ASP A 137 0.72 -3.43 -41.43
N ARG A 138 0.11 -2.25 -41.45
CA ARG A 138 0.72 -0.96 -41.83
C ARG A 138 0.56 0.10 -40.75
N THR A 139 0.16 -0.29 -39.54
CA THR A 139 0.09 0.64 -38.42
C THR A 139 1.48 0.86 -37.85
N ALA A 140 1.82 2.13 -37.60
CA ALA A 140 3.11 2.47 -37.05
C ALA A 140 3.06 2.42 -35.51
N PRO A 141 4.11 1.89 -34.85
CA PRO A 141 4.21 1.90 -33.39
C PRO A 141 4.30 3.32 -32.84
N ARG A 142 3.78 3.51 -31.63
CA ARG A 142 3.71 4.79 -30.92
C ARG A 142 4.52 4.77 -29.65
N VAL A 143 5.19 5.88 -29.36
CA VAL A 143 5.89 6.08 -28.10
C VAL A 143 4.88 6.44 -27.02
N VAL A 144 4.74 5.59 -26.01
CA VAL A 144 3.78 5.75 -24.91
C VAL A 144 4.41 6.51 -23.74
N SER A 145 5.66 6.20 -23.40
CA SER A 145 6.32 6.76 -22.22
C SER A 145 7.84 6.73 -22.33
N ALA A 146 8.50 7.57 -21.52
CA ALA A 146 9.91 7.44 -21.22
C ALA A 146 10.16 7.69 -19.73
N GLN A 147 11.14 7.01 -19.16
CA GLN A 147 11.52 7.11 -17.75
C GLN A 147 13.03 6.90 -17.60
N ALA A 148 13.69 7.77 -16.83
CA ALA A 148 15.03 7.48 -16.33
C ALA A 148 14.95 6.36 -15.27
N ILE A 149 15.68 5.26 -15.48
CA ILE A 149 15.78 4.16 -14.50
C ILE A 149 17.10 4.23 -13.71
N SER A 150 18.09 4.92 -14.24
CA SER A 150 19.32 5.33 -13.55
C SER A 150 19.78 6.69 -14.11
N GLN A 151 20.86 7.27 -13.59
CA GLN A 151 21.41 8.53 -14.13
C GLN A 151 21.91 8.41 -15.57
N ARG A 152 22.10 7.19 -16.10
CA ARG A 152 22.64 6.94 -17.44
C ARG A 152 21.80 5.96 -18.26
N GLU A 153 20.61 5.61 -17.78
CA GLU A 153 19.73 4.68 -18.48
C GLU A 153 18.30 5.22 -18.53
N VAL A 154 17.72 5.14 -19.72
CA VAL A 154 16.35 5.58 -19.99
C VAL A 154 15.59 4.41 -20.58
N GLN A 155 14.45 4.08 -20.02
CA GLN A 155 13.52 3.12 -20.59
C GLN A 155 12.43 3.88 -21.35
N ILE A 156 12.16 3.45 -22.59
CA ILE A 156 11.10 3.97 -23.45
C ILE A 156 10.08 2.86 -23.67
N GLY A 157 8.80 3.15 -23.46
CA GLY A 157 7.69 2.24 -23.70
C GLY A 157 6.96 2.55 -25.01
N PHE A 158 6.55 1.50 -25.71
CA PHE A 158 5.77 1.51 -26.94
C PHE A 158 4.43 0.79 -26.72
N ASP A 159 3.46 1.04 -27.59
CA ASP A 159 2.14 0.40 -27.53
C ASP A 159 2.11 -1.02 -28.10
N GLU A 160 3.16 -1.42 -28.82
CA GLU A 160 3.33 -2.74 -29.41
C GLU A 160 4.79 -3.23 -29.35
N GLU A 161 5.03 -4.46 -29.82
CA GLU A 161 6.35 -5.07 -29.84
C GLU A 161 7.22 -4.48 -30.96
N ILE A 162 8.48 -4.19 -30.63
CA ILE A 162 9.36 -3.43 -31.49
C ILE A 162 10.75 -4.06 -31.63
N GLU A 163 11.44 -3.68 -32.71
CA GLU A 163 12.84 -3.93 -32.95
C GLU A 163 13.61 -2.61 -33.17
N VAL A 164 14.84 -2.54 -32.65
CA VAL A 164 15.73 -1.40 -32.92
C VAL A 164 16.37 -1.57 -34.29
N THR A 165 15.95 -0.76 -35.25
CA THR A 165 16.51 -0.74 -36.61
C THR A 165 17.77 0.12 -36.72
N GLY A 166 17.98 1.07 -35.80
CA GLY A 166 19.19 1.89 -35.75
C GLY A 166 19.44 2.52 -34.39
N ALA A 167 20.58 2.22 -33.77
CA ALA A 167 20.95 2.75 -32.45
C ALA A 167 21.10 4.29 -32.41
N THR A 168 21.32 4.94 -33.56
CA THR A 168 21.38 6.41 -33.69
C THR A 168 20.01 7.06 -33.86
N GLY A 169 18.93 6.28 -33.89
CA GLY A 169 17.57 6.77 -34.11
C GLY A 169 16.88 7.29 -32.85
N PHE A 170 17.65 7.67 -31.83
CA PHE A 170 17.15 8.32 -30.62
C PHE A 170 17.90 9.63 -30.43
N SER A 171 17.17 10.73 -30.29
CA SER A 171 17.75 12.04 -30.01
C SER A 171 17.06 12.69 -28.82
N PHE A 172 17.84 13.40 -28.01
CA PHE A 172 17.35 14.08 -26.82
C PHE A 172 17.46 15.60 -26.94
N GLU A 173 16.44 16.30 -26.47
CA GLU A 173 16.41 17.74 -26.35
C GLU A 173 16.12 18.12 -24.89
N ALA A 174 17.01 18.88 -24.25
CA ALA A 174 16.76 19.41 -22.92
C ALA A 174 15.74 20.55 -23.00
N MET A 175 14.68 20.46 -22.21
CA MET A 175 13.58 21.44 -22.21
C MET A 175 13.76 22.57 -21.18
N SER A 176 14.76 22.45 -20.29
CA SER A 176 15.16 23.50 -19.35
C SER A 176 16.69 23.56 -19.23
N LEU A 177 17.20 24.66 -18.67
CA LEU A 177 18.62 24.91 -18.42
C LEU A 177 18.81 25.28 -16.94
N PRO A 178 19.96 24.95 -16.30
CA PRO A 178 21.15 24.32 -16.88
C PRO A 178 20.97 22.82 -17.11
N ALA A 179 21.41 22.33 -18.27
CA ALA A 179 21.35 20.92 -18.62
C ALA A 179 22.61 20.48 -19.36
N VAL A 180 23.04 19.25 -19.09
CA VAL A 180 24.11 18.58 -19.81
C VAL A 180 23.50 17.92 -21.06
N PRO A 181 24.12 18.08 -22.25
CA PRO A 181 23.69 17.37 -23.45
C PRO A 181 23.94 15.86 -23.28
N ILE A 182 22.96 15.06 -23.69
CA ILE A 182 23.00 13.60 -23.57
C ILE A 182 22.82 12.95 -24.94
N SER A 183 23.52 11.85 -25.19
CA SER A 183 23.39 11.05 -26.40
C SER A 183 23.30 9.55 -26.07
N PRO A 184 22.51 8.77 -26.83
CA PRO A 184 22.49 7.33 -26.67
C PRO A 184 23.80 6.71 -27.18
N VAL A 185 24.35 5.77 -26.41
CA VAL A 185 25.50 4.93 -26.77
C VAL A 185 25.12 3.46 -26.97
N GLY A 186 23.93 3.08 -26.52
CA GLY A 186 23.37 1.75 -26.72
C GLY A 186 21.85 1.78 -26.64
N ALA A 187 21.22 0.83 -27.34
CA ALA A 187 19.78 0.65 -27.34
C ALA A 187 19.49 -0.86 -27.38
N LEU A 188 18.66 -1.34 -26.46
CA LEU A 188 18.26 -2.73 -26.37
C LEU A 188 16.73 -2.82 -26.33
N ALA A 189 16.13 -3.43 -27.35
CA ALA A 189 14.70 -3.74 -27.35
C ALA A 189 14.41 -4.99 -26.51
N THR A 190 13.29 -4.99 -25.79
CA THR A 190 12.75 -6.14 -25.09
C THR A 190 11.22 -6.02 -25.08
N GLY A 191 10.56 -6.79 -25.95
CA GLY A 191 9.13 -6.71 -26.16
C GLY A 191 8.71 -5.30 -26.60
N THR A 192 7.87 -4.64 -25.80
CA THR A 192 7.35 -3.30 -26.08
C THR A 192 8.20 -2.17 -25.49
N THR A 193 9.43 -2.46 -25.05
CA THR A 193 10.29 -1.46 -24.40
C THR A 193 11.68 -1.40 -25.02
N VAL A 194 12.29 -0.22 -25.00
CA VAL A 194 13.70 -0.01 -25.32
C VAL A 194 14.41 0.56 -24.10
N THR A 195 15.49 -0.10 -23.68
CA THR A 195 16.43 0.47 -22.72
C THR A 195 17.59 1.14 -23.47
N LEU A 196 17.74 2.44 -23.27
CA LEU A 196 18.83 3.24 -23.80
C LEU A 196 19.91 3.43 -22.74
N ILE A 197 21.17 3.29 -23.16
CA ILE A 197 22.35 3.63 -22.36
C ILE A 197 22.87 4.98 -22.86
N ILE A 198 23.15 5.90 -21.94
CA ILE A 198 23.50 7.29 -22.22
C ILE A 198 25.00 7.56 -21.94
N ASP A 199 25.61 8.44 -22.76
CA ASP A 199 27.03 8.82 -22.70
C ASP A 199 27.43 9.67 -21.47
N THR A 200 26.47 10.36 -20.86
CA THR A 200 26.68 11.29 -19.75
C THR A 200 25.55 11.15 -18.75
N GLU A 201 25.82 11.46 -17.47
CA GLU A 201 24.78 11.52 -16.45
C GLU A 201 23.78 12.63 -16.78
N MET A 202 22.50 12.28 -16.71
CA MET A 202 21.40 13.21 -16.94
C MET A 202 21.38 14.27 -15.86
N SER A 203 21.01 15.50 -16.23
CA SER A 203 20.91 16.59 -15.27
C SER A 203 19.68 16.39 -14.36
N PRO A 204 19.84 16.46 -13.03
CA PRO A 204 18.72 16.37 -12.10
C PRO A 204 17.68 17.46 -12.35
N ASP A 205 16.40 17.10 -12.17
CA ASP A 205 15.22 17.98 -12.34
C ASP A 205 15.12 18.70 -13.72
N VAL A 206 15.81 18.18 -14.74
CA VAL A 206 15.69 18.66 -16.12
C VAL A 206 14.76 17.73 -16.89
N PRO A 207 13.68 18.25 -17.53
CA PRO A 207 12.89 17.49 -18.48
C PRO A 207 13.63 17.37 -19.81
N TYR A 208 13.75 16.14 -20.29
CA TYR A 208 14.28 15.82 -21.61
C TYR A 208 13.13 15.34 -22.50
N ARG A 209 13.09 15.83 -23.73
CA ARG A 209 12.28 15.28 -24.81
C ARG A 209 13.10 14.27 -25.58
N VAL A 210 12.56 13.08 -25.79
CA VAL A 210 13.14 12.11 -26.71
C VAL A 210 12.35 12.10 -28.01
N VAL A 211 13.07 12.01 -29.13
CA VAL A 211 12.51 11.81 -30.47
C VAL A 211 13.07 10.50 -31.01
N VAL A 212 12.18 9.61 -31.46
CA VAL A 212 12.48 8.26 -31.93
C VAL A 212 12.30 8.19 -33.44
N SER A 213 13.21 7.53 -34.12
CA SER A 213 13.16 7.27 -35.58
C SER A 213 13.79 5.95 -36.01
N GLY A 214 14.61 5.32 -35.16
CA GLY A 214 15.33 4.05 -35.45
C GLY A 214 14.69 2.82 -34.83
N VAL A 215 13.36 2.78 -34.81
CA VAL A 215 12.56 1.68 -34.26
C VAL A 215 11.46 1.34 -35.26
N ALA A 216 11.21 0.04 -35.45
CA ALA A 216 10.08 -0.48 -36.21
C ALA A 216 9.38 -1.58 -35.42
N ASP A 217 8.14 -1.89 -35.75
CA ASP A 217 7.45 -3.06 -35.23
C ASP A 217 8.00 -4.36 -35.85
N VAL A 218 7.41 -5.50 -35.46
CA VAL A 218 7.75 -6.84 -35.99
C VAL A 218 7.41 -6.98 -37.48
N PHE A 219 6.52 -6.15 -38.01
CA PHE A 219 6.10 -6.13 -39.41
C PHE A 219 6.89 -5.13 -40.28
N GLY A 220 7.83 -4.40 -39.69
CA GLY A 220 8.71 -3.45 -40.37
C GLY A 220 8.14 -2.04 -40.50
N ASN A 221 7.03 -1.71 -39.85
CA ASN A 221 6.49 -0.34 -39.83
C ASN A 221 7.32 0.52 -38.89
N ALA A 222 7.95 1.57 -39.44
CA ALA A 222 8.75 2.50 -38.65
C ALA A 222 7.86 3.39 -37.77
N VAL A 223 8.34 3.75 -36.58
CA VAL A 223 7.72 4.78 -35.73
C VAL A 223 7.65 6.11 -36.50
N LEU A 224 6.48 6.76 -36.51
CA LEU A 224 6.26 8.01 -37.25
C LEU A 224 5.83 9.17 -36.35
N ALA A 225 6.16 10.39 -36.78
CA ALA A 225 5.63 11.60 -36.17
C ALA A 225 4.12 11.72 -36.41
N PRO A 226 3.34 12.27 -35.46
CA PRO A 226 3.76 12.93 -34.23
C PRO A 226 3.97 11.99 -33.03
N ASP A 227 3.64 10.71 -33.16
CA ASP A 227 3.64 9.74 -32.06
C ASP A 227 5.03 9.16 -31.76
N ASN A 228 6.09 9.81 -32.25
CA ASN A 228 7.48 9.40 -32.11
C ASN A 228 8.23 10.14 -31.01
N THR A 229 7.53 10.85 -30.12
CA THR A 229 8.16 11.70 -29.10
C THR A 229 7.44 11.62 -27.76
N THR A 230 8.22 11.71 -26.69
CA THR A 230 7.71 11.80 -25.32
C THR A 230 8.71 12.54 -24.44
N THR A 231 8.34 12.83 -23.20
CA THR A 231 9.19 13.55 -22.24
C THR A 231 9.38 12.76 -20.96
N PHE A 232 10.54 12.95 -20.33
CA PHE A 232 10.88 12.33 -19.05
C PHE A 232 11.80 13.24 -18.24
N LEU A 233 11.93 12.97 -16.93
CA LEU A 233 12.87 13.66 -16.05
C LEU A 233 14.17 12.86 -15.93
N GLY A 234 15.30 13.57 -15.89
CA GLY A 234 16.64 12.97 -15.81
C GLY A 234 16.96 12.22 -14.50
N ASP A 235 16.06 12.20 -13.52
CA ASP A 235 16.28 11.56 -12.24
C ASP A 235 15.04 10.85 -11.68
N LEU A 236 15.28 10.06 -10.64
CA LEU A 236 14.25 9.45 -9.79
C LEU A 236 13.97 10.31 -8.56
N TRP A 237 14.28 11.62 -8.58
CA TRP A 237 14.19 12.46 -7.38
C TRP A 237 12.79 12.45 -6.79
N ARG A 238 11.75 12.49 -7.64
CA ARG A 238 10.35 12.41 -7.17
C ARG A 238 10.05 11.11 -6.44
N PHE A 239 10.55 9.98 -6.96
CA PHE A 239 10.38 8.69 -6.31
C PHE A 239 11.15 8.62 -4.98
N ILE A 240 12.41 9.08 -4.98
CA ILE A 240 13.23 9.15 -3.76
C ILE A 240 12.60 10.08 -2.73
N ALA A 241 12.06 11.22 -3.14
CA ALA A 241 11.38 12.17 -2.26
C ALA A 241 10.15 11.57 -1.58
N CYS A 242 9.38 10.72 -2.28
CA CYS A 242 8.29 9.97 -1.66
C CYS A 242 8.79 9.01 -0.57
N LEU A 243 9.96 8.40 -0.75
CA LEU A 243 10.57 7.56 0.28
C LEU A 243 11.14 8.39 1.44
N GLN A 244 11.73 9.55 1.14
CA GLN A 244 12.36 10.43 2.12
C GLN A 244 11.38 10.86 3.21
N GLU A 245 10.13 11.18 2.88
CA GLU A 245 9.10 11.54 3.87
C GLU A 245 8.88 10.43 4.91
N ALA A 246 8.78 9.17 4.46
CA ALA A 246 8.61 8.04 5.37
C ALA A 246 9.84 7.82 6.27
N PHE A 247 11.04 7.99 5.71
CA PHE A 247 12.28 7.88 6.48
C PHE A 247 12.45 9.04 7.48
N ASP A 248 12.08 10.25 7.11
CA ASP A 248 12.15 11.43 8.00
C ASP A 248 11.22 11.27 9.20
N LEU A 249 10.01 10.74 9.00
CA LEU A 249 9.10 10.42 10.10
C LEU A 249 9.67 9.35 11.04
N LEU A 250 10.22 8.27 10.48
CA LEU A 250 10.86 7.21 11.27
C LEU A 250 12.06 7.76 12.05
N LEU A 251 12.90 8.57 11.41
CA LEU A 251 14.06 9.17 12.06
C LEU A 251 13.63 10.10 13.20
N ALA A 252 12.59 10.91 13.00
CA ALA A 252 12.02 11.75 14.04
C ALA A 252 11.47 10.93 15.23
N GLU A 253 10.88 9.76 15.00
CA GLU A 253 10.46 8.85 16.08
C GLU A 253 11.65 8.27 16.84
N VAL A 254 12.71 7.85 16.13
CA VAL A 254 13.95 7.33 16.73
C VAL A 254 14.65 8.41 17.56
N ASP A 255 14.73 9.64 17.07
CA ASP A 255 15.35 10.76 17.78
C ASP A 255 14.60 11.13 19.07
N ARG A 256 13.30 10.81 19.15
CA ARG A 256 12.47 11.00 20.35
C ARG A 256 12.54 9.83 21.34
N TYR A 257 13.24 8.75 21.01
CA TYR A 257 13.40 7.62 21.93
C TYR A 257 13.99 8.01 23.31
N PRO A 258 14.99 8.91 23.40
CA PRO A 258 15.49 9.38 24.70
C PRO A 258 14.43 10.08 25.56
N ASP A 259 13.41 10.71 24.96
CA ASP A 259 12.33 11.38 25.71
C ASP A 259 11.54 10.39 26.59
N ILE A 260 11.55 9.09 26.27
CA ILE A 260 10.90 8.04 27.07
C ILE A 260 11.52 7.93 28.47
N PHE A 261 12.83 8.16 28.60
CA PHE A 261 13.52 8.08 29.90
C PHE A 261 13.63 9.43 30.60
N ASP A 262 13.38 10.53 29.88
CA ASP A 262 13.32 11.86 30.46
C ASP A 262 12.03 12.04 31.27
N LEU A 263 12.16 12.16 32.59
CA LEU A 263 11.02 12.29 33.50
C LEU A 263 10.15 13.51 33.22
N GLU A 264 10.64 14.55 32.55
CA GLU A 264 9.82 15.73 32.20
C GLU A 264 9.04 15.51 30.90
N ARG A 265 9.58 14.73 29.96
CA ARG A 265 9.04 14.56 28.59
C ARG A 265 8.35 13.23 28.33
N ALA A 266 8.64 12.22 29.16
CA ALA A 266 8.11 10.87 28.98
C ALA A 266 6.57 10.89 28.93
N PRO A 267 5.93 10.16 28.00
CA PRO A 267 4.47 10.00 28.00
C PRO A 267 3.97 9.35 29.30
N GLY A 268 2.73 9.66 29.70
CA GLY A 268 2.15 9.17 30.96
C GLY A 268 2.16 7.64 31.11
N SER A 269 1.97 6.90 30.01
CA SER A 269 2.05 5.43 29.99
C SER A 269 3.43 4.89 30.34
N PHE A 270 4.50 5.62 30.00
CA PHE A 270 5.87 5.22 30.33
C PHE A 270 6.23 5.57 31.77
N LEU A 271 5.60 6.57 32.40
CA LEU A 271 5.83 6.88 33.81
C LEU A 271 5.48 5.70 34.72
N ASP A 272 4.40 4.98 34.42
CA ASP A 272 4.01 3.78 35.17
C ASP A 272 5.03 2.65 35.02
N LEU A 273 5.60 2.50 33.81
CA LEU A 273 6.66 1.53 33.55
C LEU A 273 7.96 1.91 34.26
N ILE A 274 8.34 3.20 34.25
CA ILE A 274 9.50 3.72 34.97
C ILE A 274 9.35 3.49 36.47
N LEU A 275 8.19 3.84 37.05
CA LEU A 275 7.94 3.63 38.48
C LEU A 275 7.95 2.14 38.84
N ARG A 276 7.44 1.27 37.96
CA ARG A 276 7.51 -0.18 38.15
C ARG A 276 8.95 -0.69 38.09
N ASP A 277 9.76 -0.19 37.15
CA ASP A 277 11.18 -0.54 37.03
C ASP A 277 11.99 -0.07 38.25
N LEU A 278 11.68 1.13 38.75
CA LEU A 278 12.21 1.66 40.02
C LEU A 278 11.63 0.96 41.27
N GLY A 279 10.69 0.02 41.11
CA GLY A 279 10.15 -0.80 42.18
C GLY A 279 9.19 -0.09 43.13
N ASN A 280 8.44 0.92 42.66
CA ASN A 280 7.52 1.72 43.48
C ASN A 280 6.66 0.85 44.44
N PRO A 281 6.83 0.99 45.78
CA PRO A 281 6.14 0.18 46.77
C PRO A 281 4.78 0.75 47.19
N PHE A 282 4.46 1.98 46.78
CA PHE A 282 3.31 2.72 47.26
C PHE A 282 2.07 2.40 46.41
N PRO A 283 0.98 1.87 46.99
CA PRO A 283 -0.23 1.50 46.26
C PRO A 283 -1.17 2.70 46.03
N PHE A 284 -0.62 3.91 45.94
CA PHE A 284 -1.40 5.14 45.86
C PHE A 284 -1.68 5.51 44.41
N GLU A 285 -2.92 5.92 44.13
CA GLU A 285 -3.27 6.53 42.84
C GLU A 285 -2.67 7.93 42.78
N LEU A 286 -1.77 8.15 41.82
CA LEU A 286 -1.05 9.39 41.62
C LEU A 286 -1.41 9.99 40.26
N ASP A 287 -1.50 11.32 40.19
CA ASP A 287 -1.58 12.02 38.92
C ASP A 287 -0.21 12.01 38.20
N GLU A 288 -0.18 12.43 36.93
CA GLU A 288 1.06 12.40 36.15
C GLU A 288 2.19 13.24 36.78
N LEU A 289 1.86 14.40 37.35
CA LEU A 289 2.85 15.28 37.97
C LEU A 289 3.45 14.63 39.22
N ALA A 290 2.63 14.00 40.07
CA ALA A 290 3.08 13.27 41.23
C ALA A 290 3.89 12.03 40.84
N LYS A 291 3.54 11.32 39.77
CA LYS A 291 4.34 10.21 39.23
C LYS A 291 5.75 10.66 38.82
N ARG A 292 5.86 11.80 38.10
CA ARG A 292 7.17 12.38 37.70
C ARG A 292 8.01 12.77 38.91
N ARG A 293 7.40 13.45 39.88
CA ARG A 293 8.06 13.84 41.14
C ARG A 293 8.48 12.63 41.98
N LEU A 294 7.66 11.58 42.00
CA LEU A 294 8.00 10.36 42.72
C LEU A 294 9.19 9.67 42.06
N ALA A 295 9.17 9.52 40.73
CA ALA A 295 10.27 8.90 40.00
C ALA A 295 11.62 9.62 40.22
N SER A 296 11.63 10.94 40.41
CA SER A 296 12.87 11.69 40.68
C SER A 296 13.39 11.54 42.11
N VAL A 297 12.52 11.28 43.09
CA VAL A 297 12.90 11.23 44.53
C VAL A 297 12.94 9.81 45.07
N LEU A 298 12.30 8.83 44.43
CA LEU A 298 12.12 7.46 44.93
C LEU A 298 13.43 6.77 45.33
N VAL A 299 14.51 6.97 44.55
CA VAL A 299 15.84 6.43 44.86
C VAL A 299 16.38 7.03 46.17
N GLU A 300 16.23 8.34 46.37
CA GLU A 300 16.61 8.99 47.63
C GLU A 300 15.73 8.53 48.80
N MET A 301 14.44 8.27 48.57
CA MET A 301 13.56 7.68 49.59
C MET A 301 14.06 6.30 50.03
N TYR A 302 14.52 5.46 49.09
CA TYR A 302 15.14 4.17 49.44
C TYR A 302 16.41 4.34 50.26
N ARG A 303 17.24 5.34 49.96
CA ARG A 303 18.47 5.62 50.72
C ARG A 303 18.18 6.08 52.14
N GLN A 304 17.07 6.78 52.35
CA GLN A 304 16.63 7.26 53.67
C GLN A 304 15.76 6.26 54.42
N LYS A 305 15.46 5.10 53.84
CA LYS A 305 14.66 4.05 54.47
C LYS A 305 15.27 3.64 55.81
N GLY A 306 14.43 3.53 56.83
CA GLY A 306 14.84 3.22 58.20
C GLY A 306 15.26 4.42 59.05
N THR A 307 15.14 5.65 58.54
CA THR A 307 15.44 6.88 59.29
C THR A 307 14.18 7.68 59.58
N ALA A 308 14.17 8.43 60.69
CA ALA A 308 13.09 9.36 61.03
C ALA A 308 12.86 10.39 59.92
N ILE A 309 13.96 10.98 59.41
CA ILE A 309 13.96 11.95 58.31
C ILE A 309 13.31 11.36 57.03
N GLY A 310 13.56 10.08 56.74
CA GLY A 310 12.95 9.41 55.59
C GLY A 310 11.43 9.28 55.72
N ILE A 311 10.94 8.97 56.93
CA ILE A 311 9.50 8.89 57.23
C ILE A 311 8.85 10.28 57.12
N GLU A 312 9.47 11.31 57.71
CA GLU A 312 9.05 12.71 57.64
C GLU A 312 8.94 13.20 56.19
N ASN A 313 10.01 13.04 55.41
CA ASN A 313 10.05 13.48 54.01
C ASN A 313 9.00 12.77 53.14
N ALA A 314 8.75 11.48 53.39
CA ALA A 314 7.78 10.71 52.63
C ALA A 314 6.34 11.14 52.91
N ILE A 315 6.00 11.34 54.18
CA ILE A 315 4.66 11.82 54.58
C ILE A 315 4.43 13.23 54.03
N ARG A 316 5.44 14.10 54.14
CA ARG A 316 5.40 15.44 53.54
C ARG A 316 5.24 15.40 52.03
N PHE A 317 5.91 14.47 51.33
CA PHE A 317 5.83 14.34 49.88
C PHE A 317 4.42 13.93 49.41
N PHE A 318 3.80 12.92 50.04
CA PHE A 318 2.52 12.38 49.58
C PHE A 318 1.30 13.16 50.10
N LEU A 319 1.35 13.67 51.32
CA LEU A 319 0.19 14.28 51.98
C LEU A 319 0.36 15.78 52.22
N GLY A 320 1.57 16.33 52.08
CA GLY A 320 1.84 17.73 52.41
C GLY A 320 1.74 18.04 53.91
N ILE A 321 1.74 17.00 54.76
CA ILE A 321 1.64 17.11 56.22
C ILE A 321 3.04 17.04 56.82
N ASP A 322 3.35 17.97 57.71
CA ASP A 322 4.58 17.94 58.51
C ASP A 322 4.36 17.12 59.78
N ILE A 323 5.30 16.24 60.10
CA ILE A 323 5.32 15.47 61.34
C ILE A 323 5.95 16.34 62.43
N THR A 324 5.31 16.41 63.59
CA THR A 324 5.77 17.23 64.72
C THR A 324 6.89 16.55 65.48
N ALA A 325 6.75 15.25 65.74
CA ALA A 325 7.78 14.43 66.37
C ALA A 325 7.61 12.94 66.06
N ILE A 326 8.73 12.21 66.09
CA ILE A 326 8.76 10.75 66.17
C ILE A 326 9.38 10.40 67.52
N THR A 327 8.54 9.96 68.46
CA THR A 327 8.91 9.76 69.87
C THR A 327 9.01 8.28 70.20
N ALA A 328 9.88 7.93 71.15
CA ALA A 328 9.93 6.55 71.65
C ALA A 328 8.61 6.23 72.35
N PHE A 329 8.09 5.03 72.13
CA PHE A 329 6.82 4.61 72.72
C PHE A 329 6.91 4.65 74.25
N THR A 330 6.03 5.43 74.87
CA THR A 330 5.94 5.57 76.34
C THR A 330 4.64 4.97 76.84
N GLY A 331 4.53 3.65 76.74
CA GLY A 331 3.42 2.91 77.33
C GLY A 331 3.51 2.87 78.85
N THR A 332 2.38 3.10 79.52
CA THR A 332 2.25 2.77 80.95
C THR A 332 1.92 1.28 81.06
N THR A 333 2.70 0.54 81.84
CA THR A 333 2.38 -0.85 82.16
C THR A 333 1.32 -0.87 83.26
N LEU A 334 0.36 -1.80 83.16
CA LEU A 334 -0.63 -2.00 84.22
C LEU A 334 0.00 -2.87 85.30
N VAL A 335 0.33 -2.27 86.44
CA VAL A 335 0.95 -2.97 87.57
C VAL A 335 -0.13 -3.69 88.39
N LEU A 336 -0.07 -5.02 88.45
CA LEU A 336 -1.00 -5.86 89.22
C LEU A 336 -0.49 -6.08 90.65
N GLY A 337 -0.45 -4.98 91.42
CA GLY A 337 -0.06 -4.99 92.84
C GLY A 337 1.45 -5.15 93.10
N GLU A 338 1.83 -5.01 94.37
CA GLU A 338 3.21 -5.18 94.85
C GLU A 338 3.43 -6.64 95.30
N ALA A 339 4.51 -7.27 94.85
CA ALA A 339 4.80 -8.66 95.18
C ALA A 339 5.76 -8.78 96.37
N GLU A 340 5.33 -9.45 97.45
CA GLU A 340 6.17 -9.75 98.63
C GLU A 340 7.37 -10.69 98.33
N LEU A 341 7.45 -11.22 97.11
CA LEU A 341 8.55 -12.07 96.62
C LEU A 341 9.65 -11.28 95.88
N GLY A 342 9.58 -9.95 95.86
CA GLY A 342 10.63 -9.07 95.32
C GLY A 342 10.65 -8.90 93.80
N VAL A 343 9.57 -9.28 93.10
CA VAL A 343 9.39 -9.04 91.66
C VAL A 343 7.93 -8.70 91.37
N ASP A 344 7.66 -7.44 91.02
CA ASP A 344 6.32 -6.96 90.68
C ASP A 344 5.83 -7.50 89.33
N TRP A 345 4.52 -7.66 89.19
CA TRP A 345 3.89 -8.20 87.97
C TRP A 345 3.32 -7.06 87.13
N GLU A 346 3.97 -6.79 86.00
CA GLU A 346 3.55 -5.77 85.05
C GLU A 346 2.81 -6.42 83.85
N LEU A 347 1.60 -5.95 83.56
CA LEU A 347 0.84 -6.30 82.37
C LEU A 347 0.98 -5.16 81.34
N GLY A 348 1.83 -5.37 80.34
CA GLY A 348 2.06 -4.41 79.27
C GLY A 348 3.02 -4.96 78.22
N PRO A 349 3.40 -4.15 77.21
CA PRO A 349 4.42 -4.54 76.27
C PRO A 349 5.74 -4.80 76.99
N SER A 350 6.55 -5.75 76.50
CA SER A 350 7.84 -6.05 77.12
C SER A 350 8.80 -4.85 77.00
N ASP A 351 9.73 -4.71 77.95
CA ASP A 351 10.78 -3.68 77.90
C ASP A 351 11.56 -3.70 76.58
N LEU A 352 11.75 -4.90 76.01
CA LEU A 352 12.40 -5.05 74.72
C LEU A 352 11.53 -4.50 73.58
N PHE A 353 10.22 -4.72 73.62
CA PHE A 353 9.29 -4.15 72.65
C PHE A 353 9.27 -2.62 72.75
N ALA A 354 9.15 -2.07 73.96
CA ALA A 354 9.09 -0.62 74.18
C ALA A 354 10.34 0.11 73.64
N ARG A 355 11.53 -0.52 73.74
CA ARG A 355 12.78 0.03 73.17
C ARG A 355 12.80 0.11 71.64
N TYR A 356 12.03 -0.72 70.96
CA TYR A 356 11.94 -0.75 69.49
C TYR A 356 10.61 -0.21 68.97
N ALA A 357 9.77 0.34 69.85
CA ALA A 357 8.49 0.91 69.51
C ALA A 357 8.57 2.44 69.47
N PHE A 358 7.84 3.06 68.54
CA PHE A 358 7.77 4.51 68.40
C PHE A 358 6.38 4.95 67.96
N ASP A 359 6.07 6.20 68.30
CA ASP A 359 4.85 6.91 67.95
C ASP A 359 5.17 8.03 66.96
N VAL A 360 4.18 8.39 66.14
CA VAL A 360 4.29 9.49 65.16
C VAL A 360 3.25 10.55 65.52
N GLU A 361 3.69 11.78 65.73
CA GLU A 361 2.85 12.89 66.17
C GLU A 361 2.59 13.87 65.02
N VAL A 362 1.33 14.26 64.83
CA VAL A 362 0.92 15.27 63.85
C VAL A 362 0.07 16.34 64.53
N ASP A 363 0.19 17.59 64.08
CA ASP A 363 -0.55 18.74 64.65
C ASP A 363 -1.89 19.04 63.95
N VAL A 364 -2.28 18.22 62.97
CA VAL A 364 -3.49 18.43 62.16
C VAL A 364 -4.42 17.21 62.30
N PRO A 365 -5.74 17.39 62.48
CA PRO A 365 -6.68 16.27 62.46
C PRO A 365 -6.72 15.62 61.08
N LEU A 366 -6.56 14.30 61.03
CA LEU A 366 -6.45 13.52 59.80
C LEU A 366 -7.79 12.92 59.40
N SER A 367 -8.01 12.75 58.10
CA SER A 367 -9.09 11.92 57.56
C SER A 367 -8.74 10.43 57.63
N ASP A 368 -9.75 9.55 57.54
CA ASP A 368 -9.55 8.09 57.52
C ASP A 368 -8.62 7.62 56.39
N THR A 369 -8.60 8.34 55.28
CA THR A 369 -7.72 8.03 54.14
C THR A 369 -6.28 8.45 54.43
N GLU A 370 -6.06 9.66 54.95
CA GLU A 370 -4.73 10.13 55.35
C GLU A 370 -4.13 9.24 56.43
N ARG A 371 -4.90 8.84 57.45
CA ARG A 371 -4.42 7.90 58.49
C ARG A 371 -3.96 6.57 57.91
N ARG A 372 -4.69 6.01 56.94
CA ARG A 372 -4.30 4.76 56.26
C ARG A 372 -3.04 4.94 55.41
N GLN A 373 -2.92 6.06 54.70
CA GLN A 373 -1.75 6.36 53.88
C GLN A 373 -0.50 6.59 54.74
N ILE A 374 -0.59 7.34 55.84
CA ILE A 374 0.50 7.53 56.80
C ILE A 374 0.94 6.17 57.35
N ARG A 375 0.00 5.34 57.82
CA ARG A 375 0.33 3.99 58.31
C ARG A 375 1.08 3.16 57.27
N ALA A 376 0.60 3.12 56.02
CA ALA A 376 1.27 2.40 54.94
C ALA A 376 2.68 2.93 54.64
N ILE A 377 2.89 4.25 54.68
CA ILE A 377 4.20 4.89 54.47
C ILE A 377 5.16 4.53 55.62
N VAL A 378 4.71 4.70 56.87
CA VAL A 378 5.52 4.41 58.06
C VAL A 378 5.88 2.93 58.12
N ASP A 379 4.90 2.03 57.90
CA ASP A 379 5.13 0.59 57.92
C ASP A 379 6.12 0.13 56.84
N TYR A 380 6.10 0.77 55.68
CA TYR A 380 7.06 0.47 54.63
C TYR A 380 8.46 1.00 54.94
N LEU A 381 8.56 2.23 55.47
CA LEU A 381 9.84 2.93 55.66
C LEU A 381 10.53 2.63 56.99
N LYS A 382 9.82 2.15 58.01
CA LYS A 382 10.40 1.84 59.32
C LYS A 382 11.50 0.77 59.21
N PRO A 383 12.52 0.80 60.09
CA PRO A 383 13.41 -0.34 60.24
C PRO A 383 12.65 -1.66 60.48
N ALA A 384 13.14 -2.76 59.91
CA ALA A 384 12.44 -4.05 60.01
C ALA A 384 12.23 -4.53 61.46
N HIS A 385 13.11 -4.13 62.38
CA HIS A 385 13.09 -4.55 63.78
C HIS A 385 12.28 -3.60 64.69
N THR A 386 11.74 -2.49 64.17
CA THR A 386 10.97 -1.53 64.96
C THR A 386 9.46 -1.68 64.75
N HIS A 387 8.69 -1.18 65.71
CA HIS A 387 7.23 -1.25 65.74
C HIS A 387 6.65 0.17 65.75
N PHE A 388 5.78 0.46 64.79
CA PHE A 388 4.96 1.67 64.82
C PHE A 388 3.70 1.37 65.65
N VAL A 389 3.47 2.12 66.73
CA VAL A 389 2.37 1.87 67.65
C VAL A 389 1.23 2.86 67.40
N ASP A 390 1.40 4.12 67.82
CA ASP A 390 0.34 5.11 67.77
C ASP A 390 0.63 6.27 66.81
N LEU A 391 -0.43 6.70 66.12
CA LEU A 391 -0.47 7.96 65.36
C LEU A 391 -1.21 8.96 66.23
N ILE A 392 -0.48 9.91 66.82
CA ILE A 392 -1.01 10.88 67.77
C ILE A 392 -1.47 12.12 67.00
N GLU A 393 -2.77 12.38 67.06
CA GLU A 393 -3.43 13.54 66.46
C GLU A 393 -3.71 14.61 67.53
N PRO A 394 -3.89 15.90 67.16
CA PRO A 394 -4.26 16.91 68.13
C PRO A 394 -5.59 16.53 68.79
N GLY A 395 -5.61 16.54 70.12
CA GLY A 395 -6.83 16.26 70.88
C GLY A 395 -7.97 17.19 70.43
N ILE A 396 -9.17 16.65 70.32
CA ILE A 396 -10.38 17.47 70.08
C ILE A 396 -10.40 18.57 71.15
N PRO A 397 -10.51 19.86 70.80
CA PRO A 397 -10.55 20.92 71.80
C PRO A 397 -11.68 20.60 72.78
N PRO A 398 -11.45 20.70 74.10
CA PRO A 398 -12.43 20.33 75.09
C PRO A 398 -13.72 21.13 74.84
N THR A 399 -14.79 20.43 74.49
CA THR A 399 -16.13 21.00 74.50
C THR A 399 -16.53 21.10 75.97
N PHE A 400 -16.35 22.27 76.57
CA PHE A 400 -16.90 22.53 77.90
C PHE A 400 -18.42 22.58 77.75
N ASP A 401 -19.14 21.66 78.39
CA ASP A 401 -20.59 21.76 78.57
C ASP A 401 -20.81 22.87 79.62
N HIS A 402 -21.06 24.09 79.15
CA HIS A 402 -21.19 25.24 80.03
C HIS A 402 -22.56 25.19 80.70
N TRP A 403 -22.56 25.16 82.04
CA TRP A 403 -23.77 25.30 82.83
C TRP A 403 -24.26 26.75 82.72
N GLU A 404 -25.35 26.99 81.99
CA GLU A 404 -25.99 28.32 81.92
C GLU A 404 -26.63 28.66 83.28
N LEU A 405 -26.03 29.62 83.98
CA LEU A 405 -26.58 30.24 85.19
C LEU A 405 -27.84 31.03 84.80
N GLY A 406 -29.04 30.48 85.04
CA GLY A 406 -30.26 31.25 84.81
C GLY A 406 -31.61 30.54 84.95
N VAL A 407 -31.69 29.20 84.87
CA VAL A 407 -32.99 28.52 85.05
C VAL A 407 -32.80 27.19 85.77
N SER A 408 -33.18 27.16 87.04
CA SER A 408 -33.42 25.92 87.77
C SER A 408 -34.87 25.50 87.56
N GLU A 409 -35.12 24.33 86.96
CA GLU A 409 -36.45 23.68 86.97
C GLU A 409 -36.71 22.91 88.28
N LEU A 410 -35.77 22.91 89.21
CA LEU A 410 -35.88 22.25 90.50
C LEU A 410 -35.90 23.33 91.58
N GLY A 411 -37.09 23.62 92.11
CA GLY A 411 -37.38 24.70 93.08
C GLY A 411 -36.67 24.56 94.44
N VAL A 412 -35.34 24.60 94.43
CA VAL A 412 -34.46 24.63 95.59
C VAL A 412 -33.32 25.59 95.29
N GLU A 413 -33.02 26.48 96.24
CA GLU A 413 -31.89 27.42 96.14
C GLU A 413 -30.58 26.67 96.33
N THR A 414 -29.61 26.89 95.43
CA THR A 414 -28.28 26.29 95.49
C THR A 414 -27.27 27.33 95.95
N GLU A 415 -26.58 27.09 97.07
CA GLU A 415 -25.40 27.87 97.47
C GLU A 415 -24.16 27.37 96.72
N LEU A 416 -23.44 28.29 96.07
CA LEU A 416 -22.16 28.04 95.43
C LEU A 416 -21.06 28.43 96.43
N HIS A 417 -20.19 27.48 96.80
CA HIS A 417 -19.08 27.69 97.71
C HIS A 417 -17.81 28.18 97.00
#